data_AF-A0A822ABJ1-F1
#
_entry.id   AF-A0A822ABJ1-F1
#
_cell.length_a   1.000
_cell.length_b   1.000
_cell.length_c   1.000
_cell.angle_alpha   90.00
_cell.angle_beta   90.00
_cell.angle_gamma   90.00
#
_symmetry.space_group_name_H-M   'P 1'
#
loop_
_entity.id
_entity.type
_entity.pdbx_description
1 polymer ?
#
loop_
_entity_poly.entity_id
_entity_poly.type
_entity_poly.pdbx_seq_one_letter_code
_entity_poly.pdbx_strand_id
1 'polypeptide(L)'
;PVCSLQWNTVGTTVAGAANGVAGVTLNRLNRPRDVFLNSDNTLTIADTANNRVQKWTIGAASGVTVAGQANGAVGNGLSQLSSPTGVIVDETSTVLVVDDINDRVQSWPFTAVQGTTVAGAGKRV
;
A
#
# COMPACT_ATOMS: atom_id res chain seq x y z
N PRO A 1 18.45 -3.21 40.71
CA PRO A 1 18.08 -3.98 39.50
C PRO A 1 18.05 -3.05 38.27
N VAL A 2 19.04 -3.17 37.39
CA VAL A 2 19.06 -2.47 36.11
C VAL A 2 18.16 -3.23 35.14
N CYS A 3 17.08 -2.59 34.71
CA CYS A 3 16.21 -3.12 33.67
C CYS A 3 16.96 -2.97 32.33
N SER A 4 17.59 -4.03 31.84
CA SER A 4 18.20 -4.02 30.51
C SER A 4 17.10 -4.28 29.48
N LEU A 5 16.71 -3.24 28.75
CA LEU A 5 15.82 -3.39 27.60
C LEU A 5 16.56 -4.23 26.54
N GLN A 6 16.14 -5.47 26.33
CA GLN A 6 16.67 -6.35 25.29
C GLN A 6 15.73 -6.28 24.09
N TRP A 7 16.21 -5.78 22.96
CA TRP A 7 15.47 -5.79 21.70
C TRP A 7 15.61 -7.15 21.03
N ASN A 8 14.54 -7.64 20.39
CA ASN A 8 14.65 -8.83 19.54
C ASN A 8 15.52 -8.52 18.32
N THR A 9 16.55 -9.32 18.09
CA THR A 9 17.46 -9.17 16.94
C THR A 9 16.96 -9.89 15.68
N VAL A 10 15.86 -10.65 15.78
CA VAL A 10 15.26 -11.40 14.67
C VAL A 10 13.97 -10.72 14.23
N GLY A 11 13.98 -10.18 13.02
CA GLY A 11 12.78 -9.68 12.36
C GLY A 11 11.89 -10.81 11.83
N THR A 12 10.58 -10.60 11.80
CA THR A 12 9.62 -11.53 11.21
C THR A 12 8.90 -10.87 10.04
N THR A 13 8.70 -11.61 8.96
CA THR A 13 7.88 -11.14 7.84
C THR A 13 6.41 -11.19 8.23
N VAL A 14 5.77 -10.03 8.24
CA VAL A 14 4.34 -9.88 8.61
C VAL A 14 3.40 -9.65 7.43
N ALA A 15 3.97 -9.35 6.25
CA ALA A 15 3.27 -9.22 4.98
C ALA A 15 4.21 -9.54 3.81
N GLY A 16 3.68 -10.11 2.74
CA GLY A 16 4.45 -10.59 1.58
C GLY A 16 5.10 -11.97 1.80
N ALA A 17 5.93 -12.39 0.84
CA ALA A 17 6.56 -13.71 0.87
C ALA A 17 7.76 -13.75 1.84
N ALA A 18 7.79 -14.71 2.76
CA ALA A 18 8.88 -14.87 3.74
C ALA A 18 10.25 -15.10 3.10
N ASN A 19 10.30 -15.68 1.89
CA ASN A 19 11.54 -15.87 1.13
C ASN A 19 11.97 -14.62 0.31
N GLY A 20 11.29 -13.49 0.47
CA GLY A 20 11.63 -12.21 -0.18
C GLY A 20 11.39 -12.17 -1.68
N VAL A 21 10.81 -13.21 -2.27
CA VAL A 21 10.61 -13.24 -3.73
C VAL A 21 9.40 -12.37 -4.08
N ALA A 22 9.56 -11.46 -5.04
CA ALA A 22 8.50 -10.54 -5.46
C ALA A 22 7.37 -11.23 -6.25
N GLY A 23 6.24 -10.54 -6.46
CA GLY A 23 5.20 -10.97 -7.38
C GLY A 23 3.89 -10.19 -7.23
N VAL A 24 2.95 -10.43 -8.15
CA VAL A 24 1.65 -9.71 -8.23
C VAL A 24 0.49 -10.46 -7.57
N THR A 25 0.66 -11.73 -7.21
CA THR A 25 -0.38 -12.47 -6.47
C THR A 25 -0.61 -11.85 -5.09
N LEU A 26 -1.79 -12.08 -4.50
CA LEU A 26 -2.18 -11.42 -3.24
C LEU A 26 -1.32 -11.80 -2.02
N ASN A 27 -0.55 -12.88 -2.12
CA ASN A 27 0.42 -13.31 -1.11
C ASN A 27 1.83 -12.74 -1.33
N ARG A 28 2.00 -11.77 -2.24
CA ARG A 28 3.31 -11.23 -2.63
C ARG A 28 3.23 -9.71 -2.78
N LEU A 29 4.37 -9.08 -2.57
CA LEU A 29 4.61 -7.66 -2.77
C LEU A 29 5.79 -7.51 -3.73
N ASN A 30 5.93 -6.35 -4.35
CA ASN A 30 7.00 -6.03 -5.28
C ASN A 30 7.48 -4.59 -5.06
N ARG A 31 8.69 -4.48 -4.49
CA ARG A 31 9.32 -3.19 -4.13
C ARG A 31 8.37 -2.26 -3.34
N PRO A 32 7.76 -2.72 -2.23
CA PRO A 32 6.91 -1.84 -1.44
C PRO A 32 7.73 -0.68 -0.89
N ARG A 33 7.21 0.55 -0.95
CA ARG A 33 7.95 1.76 -0.55
C ARG A 33 7.48 2.40 0.74
N ASP A 34 6.23 2.16 1.12
CA ASP A 34 5.64 2.75 2.32
C ASP A 34 4.62 1.80 2.94
N VAL A 35 4.40 1.97 4.25
CA VAL A 35 3.45 1.20 5.04
C VAL A 35 2.83 2.05 6.14
N PHE A 36 1.52 1.90 6.31
CA PHE A 36 0.75 2.52 7.38
C PHE A 36 0.14 1.42 8.26
N LEU A 37 0.39 1.46 9.57
CA LEU A 37 -0.24 0.56 10.54
C LEU A 37 -1.56 1.18 11.01
N ASN A 38 -2.67 0.50 10.70
CA ASN A 38 -4.00 0.87 11.14
C ASN A 38 -4.26 0.40 12.58
N SER A 39 -5.19 1.06 13.28
CA SER A 39 -5.59 0.72 14.65
C SER A 39 -6.24 -0.66 14.78
N ASP A 40 -6.75 -1.23 13.66
CA ASP A 40 -7.30 -2.58 13.56
C ASP A 40 -6.22 -3.67 13.36
N ASN A 41 -4.94 -3.34 13.56
CA ASN A 41 -3.78 -4.23 13.41
C ASN A 41 -3.61 -4.76 11.97
N THR A 42 -3.99 -3.95 10.99
CA THR A 42 -3.73 -4.19 9.57
C THR A 42 -2.73 -3.20 9.02
N LEU A 43 -1.99 -3.61 7.99
CA LEU A 43 -1.03 -2.79 7.26
C LEU A 43 -1.63 -2.34 5.94
N THR A 44 -1.56 -1.06 5.63
CA THR A 44 -1.79 -0.53 4.27
C THR A 44 -0.44 -0.28 3.63
N ILE A 45 -0.16 -0.92 2.50
CA ILE A 45 1.17 -0.98 1.91
C ILE A 45 1.12 -0.45 0.48
N ALA A 46 2.00 0.51 0.17
CA ALA A 46 2.24 0.95 -1.20
C ALA A 46 3.05 -0.13 -1.94
N ASP A 47 2.37 -0.99 -2.70
CA ASP A 47 2.97 -2.08 -3.48
C ASP A 47 3.45 -1.53 -4.84
N THR A 48 4.47 -0.66 -4.77
CA THR A 48 4.84 0.31 -5.81
C THR A 48 5.05 -0.31 -7.18
N ALA A 49 5.86 -1.37 -7.30
CA ALA A 49 6.16 -1.95 -8.62
C ALA A 49 5.01 -2.81 -9.16
N ASN A 50 3.99 -3.07 -8.35
CA ASN A 50 2.72 -3.66 -8.79
C ASN A 50 1.63 -2.60 -8.98
N ASN A 51 1.93 -1.29 -8.93
CA ASN A 51 0.96 -0.21 -9.22
C ASN A 51 -0.36 -0.32 -8.43
N ARG A 52 -0.28 -0.74 -7.18
CA ARG A 52 -1.45 -0.97 -6.32
C ARG A 52 -1.15 -0.66 -4.87
N VAL A 53 -2.20 -0.62 -4.05
CA VAL A 53 -2.10 -0.57 -2.60
C VAL A 53 -2.77 -1.81 -2.01
N GLN A 54 -2.08 -2.46 -1.07
CA GLN A 54 -2.54 -3.67 -0.39
C GLN A 54 -2.88 -3.38 1.07
N LYS A 55 -4.05 -3.82 1.54
CA LYS A 55 -4.37 -3.96 2.97
C LYS A 55 -4.06 -5.38 3.42
N TRP A 56 -3.38 -5.54 4.55
CA TRP A 56 -2.88 -6.84 5.01
C TRP A 56 -3.01 -6.98 6.52
N THR A 57 -3.77 -7.95 7.01
CA THR A 57 -3.81 -8.26 8.45
C THR A 57 -2.51 -8.91 8.88
N ILE A 58 -1.83 -8.39 9.90
CA ILE A 58 -0.52 -8.90 10.34
C ILE A 58 -0.56 -10.43 10.54
N GLY A 59 0.33 -11.14 9.83
CA GLY A 59 0.42 -12.60 9.88
C GLY A 59 -0.53 -13.36 8.95
N ALA A 60 -1.41 -12.68 8.21
CA ALA A 60 -2.24 -13.32 7.19
C ALA A 60 -1.41 -13.82 6.00
N ALA A 61 -1.90 -14.87 5.32
CA ALA A 61 -1.23 -15.45 4.16
C ALA A 61 -1.30 -14.57 2.90
N SER A 62 -2.27 -13.66 2.83
CA SER A 62 -2.50 -12.76 1.69
C SER A 62 -3.14 -11.45 2.14
N GLY A 63 -2.96 -10.41 1.33
CA GLY A 63 -3.64 -9.14 1.47
C GLY A 63 -4.83 -8.99 0.53
N VAL A 64 -5.44 -7.81 0.56
CA VAL A 64 -6.54 -7.37 -0.30
C VAL A 64 -6.12 -6.09 -1.01
N THR A 65 -6.36 -6.00 -2.32
CA THR A 65 -6.12 -4.75 -3.06
C THR A 65 -7.19 -3.74 -2.69
N VAL A 66 -6.78 -2.57 -2.19
CA VAL A 66 -7.68 -1.49 -1.76
C VAL A 66 -7.56 -0.22 -2.61
N ALA A 67 -6.53 -0.12 -3.45
CA ALA A 67 -6.42 0.90 -4.50
C ALA A 67 -5.60 0.38 -5.68
N GLY A 68 -5.92 0.85 -6.89
CA GLY A 68 -5.37 0.34 -8.15
C GLY A 68 -5.99 -0.99 -8.58
N GLN A 69 -5.34 -1.66 -9.54
CA GLN A 69 -5.83 -2.94 -10.08
C GLN A 69 -5.13 -4.13 -9.40
N ALA A 70 -5.89 -5.17 -9.05
CA ALA A 70 -5.34 -6.35 -8.37
C ALA A 70 -4.30 -7.11 -9.22
N ASN A 71 -4.42 -7.06 -10.54
CA ASN A 71 -3.45 -7.61 -11.50
C ASN A 71 -2.21 -6.72 -11.71
N GLY A 72 -2.13 -5.59 -11.00
CA GLY A 72 -1.05 -4.63 -11.06
C GLY A 72 -0.96 -3.81 -12.35
N ALA A 73 -2.06 -3.74 -13.12
CA ALA A 73 -2.12 -2.92 -14.31
C ALA A 73 -1.87 -1.45 -14.00
N VAL A 74 -0.83 -0.90 -14.65
CA VAL A 74 -0.44 0.51 -14.60
C VAL A 74 -1.39 1.37 -15.44
N GLY A 75 -1.62 2.60 -15.01
CA GLY A 75 -2.32 3.59 -15.81
C GLY A 75 -2.62 4.88 -15.04
N ASN A 76 -3.36 5.78 -15.67
CA ASN A 76 -3.73 7.09 -15.12
C ASN A 76 -5.25 7.26 -14.92
N GLY A 77 -6.05 6.22 -15.24
CA GLY A 77 -7.47 6.20 -14.93
C GLY A 77 -7.73 6.31 -13.42
N LEU A 78 -8.96 6.62 -13.03
CA LEU A 78 -9.33 6.72 -11.61
C LEU A 78 -9.27 5.37 -10.88
N SER A 79 -9.36 4.26 -11.60
CA SER A 79 -9.20 2.91 -11.05
C SER A 79 -7.76 2.37 -11.15
N GLN A 80 -6.81 3.18 -11.61
CA GLN A 80 -5.43 2.80 -11.86
C GLN A 80 -4.48 3.72 -11.10
N LEU A 81 -3.29 3.19 -10.81
CA LEU A 81 -2.17 3.92 -10.23
C LEU A 81 -0.94 3.69 -11.10
N SER A 82 0.09 4.49 -10.88
CA SER A 82 1.39 4.38 -11.51
C SER A 82 2.50 4.65 -10.51
N SER A 83 3.18 3.58 -10.09
CA SER A 83 4.23 3.60 -9.06
C SER A 83 3.85 4.36 -7.78
N PRO A 84 2.78 3.98 -7.06
CA PRO A 84 2.40 4.66 -5.83
C PRO A 84 3.52 4.56 -4.77
N THR A 85 3.88 5.67 -4.13
CA THR A 85 5.05 5.75 -3.24
C THR A 85 4.72 5.89 -1.77
N GLY A 86 3.67 6.64 -1.43
CA GLY A 86 3.28 6.93 -0.05
C GLY A 86 1.80 6.64 0.21
N VAL A 87 1.49 6.19 1.42
CA VAL A 87 0.13 5.87 1.87
C VAL A 87 -0.13 6.34 3.30
N ILE A 88 -1.28 6.97 3.50
CA ILE A 88 -1.85 7.21 4.84
C ILE A 88 -3.33 6.83 4.84
N VAL A 89 -3.86 6.44 5.99
CA VAL A 89 -5.26 6.06 6.14
C VAL A 89 -5.92 6.97 7.16
N ASP A 90 -7.09 7.48 6.84
CA ASP A 90 -7.90 8.26 7.77
C ASP A 90 -8.85 7.39 8.61
N GLU A 91 -9.54 8.00 9.57
CA GLU A 91 -10.48 7.30 10.47
C GLU A 91 -11.71 6.73 9.73
N THR A 92 -11.97 7.17 8.49
CA THR A 92 -13.08 6.70 7.66
C THR A 92 -12.73 5.48 6.81
N SER A 93 -11.54 4.87 7.02
CA SER A 93 -11.03 3.78 6.18
C SER A 93 -10.84 4.20 4.71
N THR A 94 -10.40 5.44 4.51
CA THR A 94 -9.98 5.97 3.21
C THR A 94 -8.46 6.07 3.18
N VAL A 95 -7.85 5.51 2.14
CA VAL A 95 -6.41 5.68 1.89
C VAL A 95 -6.17 6.89 0.99
N LEU A 96 -5.23 7.74 1.40
CA LEU A 96 -4.60 8.73 0.53
C LEU A 96 -3.33 8.11 -0.05
N VAL A 97 -3.21 8.15 -1.37
CA VAL A 97 -2.12 7.52 -2.11
C VAL A 97 -1.37 8.59 -2.89
N VAL A 98 -0.06 8.66 -2.71
CA VAL A 98 0.82 9.43 -3.59
C VAL A 98 1.03 8.62 -4.87
N ASP A 99 0.33 8.99 -5.94
CA ASP A 99 0.36 8.36 -7.26
C ASP A 99 1.46 9.03 -8.09
N ASP A 100 2.71 8.69 -7.74
CA ASP A 100 3.95 9.41 -8.07
C ASP A 100 4.09 9.75 -9.55
N ILE A 101 3.98 8.76 -10.44
CA ILE A 101 4.19 8.97 -11.88
C ILE A 101 3.02 9.72 -12.53
N ASN A 102 1.85 9.72 -11.89
CA ASN A 102 0.70 10.48 -12.35
C ASN A 102 0.63 11.90 -11.75
N ASP A 103 1.68 12.33 -11.02
CA ASP A 103 1.82 13.67 -10.43
C ASP A 103 0.61 14.10 -9.58
N ARG A 104 -0.02 13.15 -8.86
CA ARG A 104 -1.27 13.39 -8.14
C ARG A 104 -1.36 12.67 -6.80
N VAL A 105 -2.29 13.12 -5.97
CA VAL A 105 -2.73 12.42 -4.75
C VAL A 105 -4.16 11.95 -4.96
N GLN A 106 -4.38 10.64 -4.76
CA GLN A 106 -5.69 10.00 -4.85
C GLN A 106 -6.24 9.73 -3.45
N SER A 107 -7.54 9.98 -3.23
CA SER A 107 -8.29 9.42 -2.10
C SER A 107 -9.07 8.19 -2.54
N TRP A 108 -9.07 7.15 -1.73
CA TRP A 108 -9.69 5.87 -2.07
C TRP A 108 -10.28 5.19 -0.82
N PRO A 109 -11.61 5.21 -0.64
CA PRO A 109 -12.26 4.39 0.39
C PRO A 109 -11.95 2.91 0.15
N PHE A 110 -11.60 2.11 1.15
CA PHE A 110 -11.17 0.71 0.93
C PHE A 110 -12.16 -0.18 0.16
N THR A 111 -13.43 0.20 0.10
CA THR A 111 -14.50 -0.49 -0.64
C THR A 111 -14.75 0.06 -2.05
N ALA A 112 -14.09 1.16 -2.43
CA ALA A 112 -14.29 1.78 -3.72
C ALA A 112 -13.53 1.04 -4.83
N VAL A 113 -14.06 1.11 -6.04
CA VAL A 113 -13.43 0.55 -7.26
C VAL A 113 -12.52 1.58 -7.95
N GLN A 114 -12.66 2.86 -7.59
CA GLN A 114 -11.89 3.97 -8.15
C GLN A 114 -11.64 5.03 -7.10
N GLY A 115 -10.53 5.75 -7.24
CA GLY A 115 -10.17 6.89 -6.41
C GLY A 115 -10.75 8.21 -6.91
N THR A 116 -10.52 9.25 -6.12
CA THR A 116 -10.75 10.66 -6.50
C THR A 116 -9.45 11.43 -6.37
N THR A 117 -9.10 12.22 -7.39
CA THR A 117 -7.95 13.12 -7.30
C THR A 117 -8.25 14.22 -6.29
N VAL A 118 -7.49 14.29 -5.21
CA VAL A 118 -7.63 15.34 -4.17
C VAL A 118 -6.56 16.43 -4.29
N ALA A 119 -5.44 16.15 -4.97
CA ALA A 119 -4.43 17.14 -5.31
C ALA A 119 -3.66 16.73 -6.58
N GLY A 120 -3.12 17.73 -7.31
CA GLY A 120 -2.27 17.49 -8.49
C GLY A 120 -3.05 17.20 -9.77
N ALA A 121 -4.01 18.07 -10.16
CA ALA A 121 -4.82 17.92 -11.39
C ALA A 121 -4.05 18.10 -12.72
N GLY A 122 -2.79 17.66 -12.79
CA GLY A 122 -1.97 17.62 -13.99
C GLY A 122 -1.11 18.86 -14.21
N LYS A 123 0.11 18.62 -14.71
CA LYS A 123 0.95 19.62 -15.36
C LYS A 123 0.17 20.19 -16.54
N ARG A 124 -0.12 21.50 -16.56
CA ARG A 124 -0.43 22.19 -17.82
C ARG A 124 0.83 22.05 -18.69
N VAL A 125 0.78 21.17 -19.68
CA VAL A 125 1.71 21.23 -20.82
C VAL A 125 1.34 22.41 -21.71
#